data_AF-A0A531KIU8-F1
#
_entry.id   AF-A0A531KIU8-F1
#
_cell.length_a   1.000
_cell.length_b   1.000
_cell.length_c   1.000
_cell.angle_alpha   90.00
_cell.angle_beta   90.00
_cell.angle_gamma   90.00
#
_symmetry.space_group_name_H-M   'P 1'
#
loop_
_entity.id
_entity.type
_entity.pdbx_description
1 polymer ?
#
loop_
_entity_poly.entity_id
_entity_poly.type
_entity_poly.pdbx_seq_one_letter_code
_entity_poly.pdbx_strand_id
1 'polypeptide(L)'
;ARLHAWVRMAADCLMMDGRGCDMANAAIELSETDHPARRVIKELKQAQRDRLVGLCRDAGIGQAELLADTLSLLLEGARVSLQSVGAEGPSAQFVRMAEGLITSFRAR
;
A
#
# COMPACT_ATOMS: atom_id res chain seq x y z
N ALA A 1 -9.68 -5.72 -13.78
CA ALA A 1 -8.46 -6.20 -14.47
C ALA A 1 -7.18 -5.58 -13.90
N ARG A 2 -6.95 -4.26 -13.98
CA ARG A 2 -5.70 -3.63 -13.52
C ARG A 2 -5.57 -3.44 -11.99
N LEU A 3 -6.65 -3.06 -11.29
CA LEU A 3 -6.61 -2.90 -9.83
C LEU A 3 -6.29 -4.23 -9.10
N HIS A 4 -6.92 -5.33 -9.52
CA HIS A 4 -6.63 -6.68 -9.01
C HIS A 4 -5.21 -7.16 -9.37
N ALA A 5 -4.63 -6.67 -10.48
CA ALA A 5 -3.24 -6.95 -10.80
C ALA A 5 -2.28 -6.18 -9.88
N TRP A 6 -2.63 -4.94 -9.52
CA TRP A 6 -1.89 -4.18 -8.49
C TRP A 6 -1.90 -4.90 -7.14
N VAL A 7 -3.04 -5.47 -6.72
CA VAL A 7 -3.11 -6.26 -5.47
C VAL A 7 -2.15 -7.44 -5.50
N ARG A 8 -2.10 -8.19 -6.61
CA ARG A 8 -1.16 -9.32 -6.77
C ARG A 8 0.30 -8.87 -6.74
N MET A 9 0.63 -7.85 -7.52
CA MET A 9 1.97 -7.26 -7.52
C MET A 9 2.38 -6.78 -6.11
N ALA A 10 1.48 -6.15 -5.36
CA ALA A 10 1.75 -5.71 -4.01
C ALA A 10 1.99 -6.90 -3.04
N ALA A 11 1.27 -8.01 -3.22
CA ALA A 11 1.51 -9.25 -2.49
C ALA A 11 2.88 -9.87 -2.82
N ASP A 12 3.27 -9.87 -4.10
CA ASP A 12 4.59 -10.36 -4.51
C ASP A 12 5.70 -9.49 -3.90
N CYS A 13 5.57 -8.17 -3.94
CA CYS A 13 6.50 -7.26 -3.27
C CYS A 13 6.57 -7.50 -1.76
N LEU A 14 5.43 -7.71 -1.08
CA LEU A 14 5.42 -8.04 0.34
C LEU A 14 6.32 -9.25 0.66
N MET A 15 6.29 -10.29 -0.17
CA MET A 15 7.07 -11.50 0.07
C MET A 15 8.56 -11.34 -0.29
N MET A 16 8.89 -10.47 -1.25
CA MET A 16 10.27 -10.22 -1.68
C MET A 16 10.97 -9.15 -0.84
N ASP A 17 10.22 -8.22 -0.27
CA ASP A 17 10.71 -7.12 0.56
C ASP A 17 11.00 -7.62 1.98
N GLY A 18 12.05 -8.43 2.13
CA GLY A 18 12.45 -9.05 3.40
C GLY A 18 12.79 -8.05 4.52
N ARG A 19 12.87 -6.74 4.22
CA ARG A 19 13.06 -5.65 5.20
C ARG A 19 11.95 -4.59 5.18
N GLY A 20 10.81 -4.88 4.55
CA GLY A 20 9.70 -3.93 4.41
C GLY A 20 10.00 -2.83 3.39
N CYS A 21 9.30 -1.69 3.50
CA CYS A 21 9.45 -0.58 2.56
C CYS A 21 10.68 0.26 2.89
N ASP A 22 11.64 0.29 1.95
CA ASP A 22 12.81 1.16 1.94
C ASP A 22 12.50 2.63 2.31
N MET A 23 11.47 3.21 1.69
CA MET A 23 11.09 4.61 1.91
C MET A 23 10.48 4.86 3.29
N ALA A 24 9.73 3.89 3.82
CA ALA A 24 9.17 3.99 5.16
C ALA A 24 10.28 3.90 6.23
N ASN A 25 11.22 2.97 6.03
CA ASN A 25 12.38 2.82 6.91
C ASN A 25 13.26 4.07 6.89
N ALA A 26 13.56 4.60 5.70
CA ALA A 26 14.30 5.86 5.56
C ALA A 26 13.56 7.01 6.27
N ALA A 27 12.24 7.13 6.12
CA ALA A 27 11.47 8.18 6.78
C ALA A 27 11.54 8.12 8.32
N ILE A 28 11.64 6.90 8.89
CA ILE A 28 11.80 6.67 10.34
C ILE A 28 13.19 7.08 10.81
N GLU A 29 14.24 6.76 10.05
CA GLU A 29 15.64 7.05 10.42
C GLU A 29 16.01 8.53 10.27
N LEU A 30 15.37 9.25 9.34
CA LEU A 30 15.56 10.69 9.19
C LEU A 30 14.97 11.41 10.41
N SER A 31 15.79 11.96 11.29
CA SER A 31 15.31 12.61 12.51
C SER A 31 14.92 14.08 12.26
N GLU A 32 15.64 14.79 11.39
CA GLU A 32 15.58 16.23 11.12
C GLU A 32 14.43 16.61 10.19
N THR A 33 13.45 17.41 10.66
CA THR A 33 12.16 17.67 9.97
C THR A 33 12.31 18.35 8.62
N ASP A 34 13.42 19.04 8.40
CA ASP A 34 13.81 19.73 7.17
C ASP A 34 14.75 18.92 6.27
N HIS A 35 15.05 17.66 6.61
CA HIS A 35 15.93 16.83 5.80
C HIS A 35 15.41 16.69 4.35
N PRO A 36 16.20 17.01 3.32
CA PRO A 36 15.72 17.07 1.93
C PRO A 36 15.14 15.76 1.40
N ALA A 37 15.61 14.62 1.92
CA ALA A 37 15.05 13.30 1.56
C ALA A 37 13.58 13.12 2.01
N ARG A 38 13.10 13.84 3.04
CA ARG A 38 11.68 13.78 3.44
C ARG A 38 10.76 14.29 2.32
N ARG A 39 11.21 15.30 1.56
CA ARG A 39 10.48 15.78 0.37
C ARG A 39 10.43 14.70 -0.71
N VAL A 40 11.55 14.06 -0.99
CA VAL A 40 11.64 12.98 -1.98
C VAL A 40 10.72 11.80 -1.62
N ILE A 41 10.74 11.37 -0.36
CA ILE A 41 9.87 10.28 0.14
C ILE A 41 8.40 10.67 -0.02
N LYS A 42 8.03 11.90 0.36
CA LYS A 42 6.65 12.40 0.24
C LYS A 42 6.19 12.42 -1.21
N GLU A 43 7.00 12.95 -2.13
CA GLU A 43 6.68 13.01 -3.56
C GLU A 43 6.49 11.61 -4.15
N LEU A 44 7.35 10.66 -3.79
CA LEU A 44 7.22 9.28 -4.24
C LEU A 44 5.95 8.61 -3.69
N LYS A 45 5.67 8.73 -2.38
CA LYS A 45 4.46 8.17 -1.77
C LYS A 45 3.20 8.79 -2.37
N GLN A 46 3.22 10.09 -2.66
CA GLN A 46 2.12 10.78 -3.33
C GLN A 46 1.92 10.23 -4.76
N ALA A 47 2.98 10.06 -5.54
CA ALA A 47 2.89 9.50 -6.89
C ALA A 47 2.36 8.06 -6.89
N GLN A 48 2.78 7.23 -5.91
CA GLN A 48 2.25 5.89 -5.72
C GLN A 48 0.75 5.91 -5.41
N ARG A 49 0.32 6.80 -4.51
CA ARG A 49 -1.09 7.01 -4.17
C ARG A 49 -1.89 7.44 -5.39
N ASP A 50 -1.46 8.46 -6.12
CA ASP A 50 -2.18 9.01 -7.26
C ASP A 50 -2.36 7.98 -8.37
N ARG A 51 -1.33 7.14 -8.59
CA ARG A 51 -1.43 6.00 -9.50
C ARG A 51 -2.49 4.98 -9.04
N LEU A 52 -2.54 4.67 -7.74
CA LEU A 52 -3.54 3.76 -7.20
C LEU A 52 -4.95 4.35 -7.28
N VAL A 53 -5.13 5.65 -7.04
CA VAL A 53 -6.40 6.35 -7.27
C VAL A 53 -6.84 6.19 -8.72
N GLY A 54 -5.93 6.38 -9.68
CA GLY A 54 -6.22 6.13 -11.10
C GLY A 54 -6.71 4.71 -11.38
N LEU A 55 -6.07 3.70 -10.77
CA LEU A 55 -6.51 2.31 -10.89
C LEU A 55 -7.90 2.06 -10.28
N CYS A 56 -8.22 2.71 -9.16
CA CYS A 56 -9.55 2.65 -8.54
C CYS A 56 -10.61 3.28 -9.43
N ARG A 57 -10.34 4.47 -10.00
CA ARG A 57 -11.25 5.16 -10.93
C ARG A 57 -11.50 4.33 -12.20
N ASP A 58 -10.45 3.79 -12.80
CA ASP A 58 -10.54 2.91 -13.97
C ASP A 58 -11.33 1.62 -13.69
N ALA A 59 -11.43 1.22 -12.42
CA ALA A 59 -12.23 0.09 -11.97
C ALA A 59 -13.69 0.46 -11.66
N GLY A 60 -14.11 1.70 -11.93
CA GLY A 60 -15.47 2.20 -11.71
C GLY A 60 -15.82 2.49 -10.25
N ILE A 61 -14.82 2.68 -9.38
CA ILE A 61 -15.06 2.95 -7.96
C ILE A 61 -15.41 4.42 -7.76
N GLY A 62 -16.57 4.71 -7.18
CA GLY A 62 -17.02 6.09 -6.90
C GLY A 62 -16.16 6.78 -5.83
N GLN A 63 -15.83 6.08 -4.74
CA GLN A 63 -14.97 6.58 -3.66
C GLN A 63 -13.50 6.16 -3.88
N ALA A 64 -12.94 6.49 -5.06
CA ALA A 64 -11.65 5.99 -5.51
C ALA A 64 -10.47 6.40 -4.62
N GLU A 65 -10.48 7.65 -4.14
CA GLU A 65 -9.47 8.20 -3.22
C GLU A 65 -9.46 7.44 -1.91
N LEU A 66 -10.63 7.24 -1.32
CA LEU A 66 -10.76 6.53 -0.05
C LEU A 66 -10.35 5.07 -0.18
N LEU A 67 -10.71 4.39 -1.27
CA LEU A 67 -10.24 3.02 -1.52
C LEU A 67 -8.72 2.98 -1.68
N ALA A 68 -8.13 3.93 -2.42
CA ALA A 68 -6.69 3.99 -2.60
C ALA A 68 -5.95 4.23 -1.27
N ASP A 69 -6.45 5.13 -0.42
CA ASP A 69 -5.90 5.37 0.91
C ASP A 69 -6.01 4.11 1.79
N THR A 70 -7.18 3.45 1.76
CA THR A 70 -7.43 2.22 2.53
C THR A 70 -6.49 1.09 2.10
N LEU A 71 -6.33 0.87 0.79
CA LEU A 71 -5.42 -0.15 0.25
C LEU A 71 -3.95 0.18 0.52
N SER A 72 -3.57 1.47 0.47
CA SER A 72 -2.21 1.91 0.78
C SER A 72 -1.87 1.64 2.25
N LEU A 73 -2.77 2.02 3.17
CA LEU A 73 -2.60 1.75 4.60
C LEU A 73 -2.58 0.24 4.90
N LEU A 74 -3.42 -0.55 4.23
CA LEU A 74 -3.41 -2.01 4.35
C LEU A 74 -2.07 -2.60 3.91
N LEU A 75 -1.47 -2.11 2.81
CA LEU A 75 -0.17 -2.57 2.33
C LEU A 75 0.96 -2.22 3.30
N GLU A 76 1.00 -0.98 3.81
CA GLU A 76 2.02 -0.61 4.80
C GLU A 76 1.85 -1.40 6.11
N GLY A 77 0.61 -1.60 6.57
CA GLY A 77 0.32 -2.45 7.72
C GLY A 77 0.73 -3.91 7.50
N ALA A 78 0.51 -4.45 6.30
CA ALA A 78 0.94 -5.80 5.95
C ALA A 78 2.47 -5.93 5.97
N ARG A 79 3.21 -4.91 5.50
CA ARG A 79 4.69 -4.88 5.58
C ARG A 79 5.18 -4.91 7.02
N VAL A 80 4.61 -4.06 7.87
CA VAL A 80 4.97 -4.01 9.30
C VAL A 80 4.60 -5.32 10.01
N SER A 81 3.42 -5.89 9.70
CA SER A 81 2.97 -7.17 10.25
C SER A 81 3.91 -8.31 9.84
N LEU A 82 4.36 -8.33 8.58
CA LEU A 82 5.30 -9.35 8.11
C LEU A 82 6.63 -9.27 8.87
N GLN A 83 7.15 -8.06 9.09
CA GLN A 83 8.40 -7.84 9.81
C GLN A 83 8.33 -8.19 11.29
N SER A 84 7.20 -7.93 11.94
CA SER A 84 7.04 -8.12 13.38
C SER A 84 6.51 -9.50 13.78
N VAL A 85 5.62 -10.08 12.98
CA VAL A 85 4.92 -11.36 13.28
C VAL A 85 5.43 -12.51 12.42
N GLY A 86 6.00 -12.23 11.24
CA GLY A 86 6.44 -13.25 10.28
C GLY A 86 5.39 -13.60 9.21
N ALA A 87 5.77 -14.49 8.29
CA ALA A 87 5.02 -14.80 7.07
C ALA A 87 3.66 -15.48 7.32
N GLU A 88 3.53 -16.22 8.42
CA GLU A 88 2.28 -16.89 8.82
C GLU A 88 1.33 -15.95 9.60
N GLY A 89 1.70 -14.68 9.75
CA GLY A 89 0.92 -13.67 10.45
C GLY A 89 -0.24 -13.08 9.63
N PRO A 90 -0.87 -11.99 10.13
CA PRO A 90 -1.97 -11.31 9.45
C PRO A 90 -1.68 -10.90 7.99
N SER A 91 -0.41 -10.62 7.66
CA SER A 91 0.03 -10.27 6.30
C SER A 91 -0.30 -11.36 5.26
N ALA A 92 -0.37 -12.63 5.64
CA ALA A 92 -0.78 -13.73 4.76
C ALA A 92 -2.20 -13.54 4.18
N GLN A 93 -3.04 -12.74 4.85
CA GLN A 93 -4.41 -12.45 4.42
C GLN A 93 -4.53 -11.21 3.54
N PHE A 94 -3.42 -10.54 3.20
CA PHE A 94 -3.42 -9.26 2.46
C PHE A 94 -4.29 -9.29 1.20
N VAL A 95 -4.10 -10.28 0.33
CA VAL A 95 -4.86 -10.39 -0.93
C VAL A 95 -6.35 -10.52 -0.65
N ARG A 96 -6.74 -11.40 0.28
CA ARG A 96 -8.14 -11.61 0.65
C ARG A 96 -8.78 -10.33 1.20
N MET A 97 -8.08 -9.61 2.08
CA MET A 97 -8.54 -8.35 2.66
C MET A 97 -8.69 -7.27 1.59
N ALA A 98 -7.69 -7.10 0.72
CA ALA A 98 -7.71 -6.13 -0.37
C ALA A 98 -8.86 -6.37 -1.36
N GLU A 99 -9.09 -7.63 -1.75
CA GLU A 99 -10.21 -8.00 -2.62
C GLU A 99 -11.58 -7.77 -1.96
N GLY A 100 -11.68 -8.03 -0.66
CA GLY A 100 -12.86 -7.70 0.13
C GLY A 100 -13.16 -6.21 0.17
N LEU A 101 -12.13 -5.37 0.34
CA LEU A 101 -12.25 -3.91 0.29
C LEU A 101 -12.71 -3.43 -1.09
N ILE A 102 -12.11 -3.92 -2.18
CA ILE A 102 -12.52 -3.57 -3.54
C ILE A 102 -14.00 -3.92 -3.76
N THR A 103 -14.43 -5.10 -3.31
CA THR A 103 -15.82 -5.54 -3.42
C THR A 103 -16.77 -4.64 -2.61
N SER A 104 -16.41 -4.32 -1.35
CA SER A 104 -17.21 -3.44 -0.50
C SER A 104 -17.40 -2.04 -1.10
N PHE A 105 -16.37 -1.51 -1.76
CA PHE A 105 -16.42 -0.18 -2.39
C PHE A 105 -17.17 -0.16 -3.72
N ARG A 106 -17.34 -1.30 -4.40
CA ARG A 106 -18.21 -1.41 -5.58
C ARG A 106 -19.69 -1.44 -5.24
N ALA A 107 -20.03 -1.89 -4.03
CA ALA A 107 -21.41 -2.00 -3.56
C ALA A 107 -21.96 -0.68 -2.98
N ARG A 108 -21.14 0.38 -2.95
CA ARG A 108 -21.48 1.72 -2.48
C ARG A 108 -21.67 2.65 -3.67
#